data_AF-A0AAD4ZLA4-F1
#
_entry.id   AF-A0AAD4ZLA4-F1
#
_cell.length_a   1.000
_cell.length_b   1.000
_cell.length_c   1.000
_cell.angle_alpha   90.00
_cell.angle_beta   90.00
_cell.angle_gamma   90.00
#
_symmetry.space_group_name_H-M   'P 1'
#
loop_
_entity.id
_entity.type
_entity.pdbx_description
1 polymer ?
#
loop_
_entity_poly.entity_id
_entity_poly.type
_entity_poly.pdbx_seq_one_letter_code
_entity_poly.pdbx_strand_id
1 'polypeptide(L)'
;MELFNQPSSDGFVDVIPNLFPRLETVELSALNKVVDMAEVKDSLFSIGGLKAPRMDGFPACFYQNQWGQCAFDIFGMVVQVFTDCHVPNKLNSTLITLVPIVVSPQSPILPKLISHSQVRFVPGRHITGNILLAQELMHKYKIVKGKKCFVAWKIDMSKAYDRLSWKFTKYVLVELGLPKATIQLIMHCVSSMSYQICVNGELTEPFQPRNGIRQGDPLSPYLFVLCGKTFLYYF
;
A
#
# COMPACT_ATOMS: atom_id res chain seq x y z
N MET A 1 21.41 5.91 -6.84
CA MET A 1 20.29 5.67 -5.89
C MET A 1 19.77 7.03 -5.35
N GLU A 2 19.60 8.02 -6.23
CA GLU A 2 19.31 9.45 -5.89
C GLU A 2 17.94 9.94 -6.38
N LEU A 3 17.16 9.07 -7.04
CA LEU A 3 15.83 9.37 -7.58
C LEU A 3 14.79 9.76 -6.51
N PHE A 4 15.09 9.53 -5.23
CA PHE A 4 14.15 9.77 -4.13
C PHE A 4 14.35 11.12 -3.42
N ASN A 5 15.44 11.87 -3.68
CA ASN A 5 15.83 13.00 -2.82
C ASN A 5 16.19 14.32 -3.52
N GLN A 6 16.19 14.44 -4.85
CA GLN A 6 16.53 15.72 -5.49
C GLN A 6 15.31 16.58 -5.88
N PRO A 7 15.31 17.88 -5.55
CA PRO A 7 14.40 18.86 -6.14
C PRO A 7 15.07 19.47 -7.37
N SER A 8 14.89 18.90 -8.55
CA SER A 8 15.41 19.52 -9.78
C SER A 8 14.43 19.36 -10.94
N SER A 9 13.83 20.51 -11.31
CA SER A 9 13.43 20.97 -12.66
C SER A 9 12.80 19.97 -13.64
N ASP A 10 11.52 20.19 -13.97
CA ASP A 10 10.82 20.15 -15.28
C ASP A 10 11.16 19.13 -16.40
N GLY A 11 12.17 18.26 -16.27
CA GLY A 11 12.64 17.36 -17.34
C GLY A 11 12.23 15.89 -17.18
N PHE A 12 11.56 15.51 -16.09
CA PHE A 12 11.07 14.13 -15.90
C PHE A 12 9.76 13.84 -16.66
N VAL A 13 9.09 14.88 -17.16
CA VAL A 13 7.74 14.80 -17.73
C VAL A 13 7.74 14.18 -19.14
N ASP A 14 8.85 14.26 -19.88
CA ASP A 14 8.88 13.91 -21.31
C ASP A 14 9.38 12.49 -21.64
N VAL A 15 9.66 11.63 -20.65
CA VAL A 15 10.40 10.36 -20.88
C VAL A 15 9.72 9.13 -20.30
N ILE A 16 8.39 9.11 -20.10
CA ILE A 16 7.69 7.85 -19.81
C ILE A 16 7.12 7.29 -21.13
N PRO A 17 7.59 6.13 -21.63
CA PRO A 17 6.88 5.44 -22.70
C PRO A 17 5.54 4.94 -22.18
N ASN A 18 4.55 4.69 -23.06
CA ASN A 18 3.24 4.08 -22.74
C ASN A 18 3.41 2.69 -22.06
N LEU A 19 3.86 2.67 -20.80
CA LEU A 19 4.25 1.49 -20.02
C LEU A 19 3.02 0.78 -19.43
N PHE A 20 1.95 1.54 -19.31
CA PHE A 20 0.65 1.05 -18.90
C PHE A 20 -0.29 1.09 -20.12
N PRO A 21 -1.13 0.06 -20.28
CA PRO A 21 -2.25 0.18 -21.21
C PRO A 21 -3.08 1.38 -20.78
N ARG A 22 -3.49 2.21 -21.74
CA ARG A 22 -4.43 3.29 -21.46
C ARG A 22 -5.74 2.67 -20.99
N LEU A 23 -6.30 3.23 -19.92
CA LEU A 23 -7.61 2.80 -19.43
C LEU A 23 -8.66 3.00 -20.53
N GLU A 24 -9.45 1.96 -20.77
CA GLU A 24 -10.55 2.03 -21.71
C GLU A 24 -11.68 2.91 -21.17
N THR A 25 -12.56 3.39 -22.06
CA THR A 25 -13.69 4.25 -21.68
C THR A 25 -14.61 3.59 -20.64
N VAL A 26 -14.72 2.27 -20.67
CA VAL A 26 -15.49 1.48 -19.69
C VAL A 26 -14.84 1.54 -18.30
N GLU A 27 -13.52 1.38 -18.20
CA GLU A 27 -12.79 1.43 -16.93
C GLU A 27 -12.81 2.83 -16.31
N LEU A 28 -12.68 3.86 -17.15
CA LEU A 28 -12.82 5.26 -16.73
C LEU A 28 -14.25 5.57 -16.27
N SER A 29 -15.27 4.98 -16.90
CA SER A 29 -16.66 5.13 -16.47
C SER A 29 -16.91 4.45 -15.12
N ALA A 30 -16.30 3.28 -14.88
CA ALA A 30 -16.39 2.59 -13.60
C ALA A 30 -15.72 3.38 -12.47
N LEU A 31 -14.57 4.01 -12.72
CA LEU A 31 -13.87 4.88 -11.76
C LEU A 31 -14.65 6.15 -11.39
N ASN A 32 -15.51 6.63 -12.30
CA ASN A 32 -16.36 7.81 -12.08
C ASN A 32 -17.78 7.46 -11.62
N LYS A 33 -18.06 6.18 -11.34
CA LYS A 33 -19.36 5.76 -10.83
C LYS A 33 -19.60 6.37 -9.45
N VAL A 34 -20.85 6.77 -9.19
CA VAL A 34 -21.29 7.23 -7.87
C VAL A 34 -21.16 6.08 -6.88
N VAL A 35 -20.64 6.39 -5.69
CA VAL A 35 -20.49 5.42 -4.59
C VAL A 35 -21.85 4.87 -4.20
N ASP A 36 -21.97 3.53 -4.21
CA ASP A 36 -23.18 2.85 -3.79
C ASP A 36 -23.08 2.33 -2.34
N MET A 37 -24.21 2.29 -1.62
CA MET A 37 -24.25 1.80 -0.24
C MET A 37 -23.89 0.32 -0.17
N ALA A 38 -24.21 -0.47 -1.20
CA ALA A 38 -23.79 -1.87 -1.26
C ALA A 38 -22.25 -1.98 -1.36
N GLU A 39 -21.62 -1.16 -2.19
CA GLU A 39 -20.15 -1.14 -2.33
C GLU A 39 -19.46 -0.76 -1.01
N VAL A 40 -20.00 0.23 -0.29
CA VAL A 40 -19.49 0.61 1.04
C VAL A 40 -19.64 -0.52 2.05
N LYS A 41 -20.80 -1.18 2.05
CA LYS A 41 -21.07 -2.32 2.93
C LYS A 41 -20.10 -3.47 2.62
N ASP A 42 -19.99 -3.88 1.37
CA ASP A 42 -19.13 -5.00 0.97
C ASP A 42 -17.67 -4.69 1.28
N SER A 43 -17.24 -3.45 1.07
CA SER A 43 -15.90 -2.99 1.45
C SER A 43 -15.67 -3.11 2.96
N LEU A 44 -16.60 -2.66 3.80
CA LEU A 44 -16.51 -2.77 5.26
C LEU A 44 -16.52 -4.23 5.75
N PHE A 45 -17.35 -5.08 5.14
CA PHE A 45 -17.48 -6.49 5.51
C PHE A 45 -16.31 -7.35 5.00
N SER A 46 -15.55 -6.88 4.00
CA SER A 46 -14.29 -7.51 3.59
C SER A 46 -13.14 -7.33 4.59
N ILE A 47 -13.29 -6.40 5.54
CA ILE A 47 -12.29 -6.16 6.57
C ILE A 47 -12.40 -7.27 7.63
N GLY A 48 -11.29 -7.96 7.90
CA GLY A 48 -11.24 -8.96 8.97
C GLY A 48 -11.67 -8.35 10.32
N GLY A 49 -12.70 -8.91 10.95
CA GLY A 49 -13.38 -8.32 12.11
C GLY A 49 -12.48 -8.00 13.31
N LEU A 50 -11.43 -8.80 13.53
CA LEU A 50 -10.46 -8.66 14.64
C LEU A 50 -9.15 -7.99 14.20
N LYS A 51 -9.13 -7.28 13.07
CA LYS A 51 -7.98 -6.44 12.71
C LYS A 51 -7.79 -5.37 13.79
N ALA A 52 -6.53 -4.95 13.97
CA ALA A 52 -6.15 -3.99 15.00
C ALA A 52 -7.05 -2.73 14.93
N PRO A 53 -7.61 -2.29 16.07
CA PRO A 53 -8.51 -1.15 16.11
C PRO A 53 -7.77 0.13 15.71
N ARG A 54 -8.54 1.12 15.25
CA ARG A 54 -7.99 2.44 14.99
C ARG A 54 -7.80 3.21 16.30
N MET A 55 -7.43 4.49 16.21
CA MET A 55 -7.36 5.38 17.38
C MET A 55 -8.70 5.56 18.09
N ASP A 56 -9.80 5.19 17.43
CA ASP A 56 -11.15 5.15 18.02
C ASP A 56 -11.35 3.97 18.99
N GLY A 57 -10.44 3.00 19.01
CA GLY A 57 -10.52 1.81 19.86
C GLY A 57 -11.52 0.75 19.38
N PHE A 58 -12.24 0.97 18.27
CA PHE A 58 -13.26 0.04 17.80
C PHE A 58 -12.71 -0.90 16.71
N PRO A 59 -12.85 -2.22 16.86
CA PRO A 59 -12.50 -3.17 15.80
C PRO A 59 -13.54 -3.14 14.67
N ALA A 60 -13.18 -3.65 13.49
CA ALA A 60 -14.08 -3.70 12.34
C ALA A 60 -15.38 -4.46 12.63
N CYS A 61 -15.34 -5.49 13.49
CA CYS A 61 -16.52 -6.25 13.88
C CYS A 61 -17.58 -5.41 14.61
N PHE A 62 -17.19 -4.31 15.27
CA PHE A 62 -18.15 -3.38 15.87
C PHE A 62 -19.05 -2.77 14.78
N TYR A 63 -18.45 -2.21 13.73
CA TYR A 63 -19.18 -1.59 12.63
C TYR A 63 -19.97 -2.61 11.79
N GLN A 64 -19.46 -3.83 11.65
CA GLN A 64 -20.18 -4.92 10.98
C GLN A 64 -21.44 -5.32 11.75
N ASN A 65 -21.34 -5.44 13.08
CA ASN A 65 -22.47 -5.80 13.93
C ASN A 65 -23.46 -4.63 14.11
N GLN A 66 -22.97 -3.40 14.14
CA GLN A 66 -23.77 -2.18 14.33
C GLN A 66 -24.15 -1.50 13.02
N TRP A 67 -24.00 -2.17 11.87
CA TRP A 67 -24.24 -1.59 10.55
C TRP A 67 -25.61 -0.91 10.46
N GLY A 68 -26.66 -1.51 11.02
CA GLY A 68 -28.01 -0.93 11.01
C GLY A 68 -28.12 0.44 11.70
N GLN A 69 -27.21 0.77 12.62
CA GLN A 69 -27.19 2.04 13.34
C GLN A 69 -26.27 3.07 12.68
N CYS A 70 -25.12 2.65 12.15
CA CYS A 70 -24.10 3.56 11.63
C CYS A 70 -24.00 3.64 10.09
N ALA A 71 -24.76 2.83 9.34
CA ALA A 71 -24.67 2.76 7.88
C ALA A 71 -24.86 4.12 7.19
N PHE A 72 -25.84 4.90 7.63
CA PHE A 72 -26.14 6.20 7.01
C PHE A 72 -25.03 7.22 7.24
N ASP A 73 -24.48 7.27 8.46
CA ASP A 73 -23.37 8.18 8.79
C ASP A 73 -22.09 7.79 8.05
N ILE A 74 -21.77 6.48 8.01
CA ILE A 74 -20.62 5.97 7.27
C ILE A 74 -20.78 6.25 5.78
N PHE A 75 -21.95 5.96 5.20
CA PHE A 75 -22.20 6.19 3.79
C PHE A 75 -22.14 7.68 3.43
N GLY A 76 -22.80 8.55 4.21
CA GLY A 76 -22.77 10.00 3.99
C GLY A 76 -21.34 10.56 4.03
N MET A 77 -20.55 10.11 5.01
CA MET A 77 -19.14 10.47 5.11
C MET A 77 -18.34 9.99 3.89
N VAL A 78 -18.52 8.74 3.44
CA VAL A 78 -17.82 8.22 2.25
C VAL A 78 -18.21 9.02 1.01
N VAL A 79 -19.49 9.31 0.80
CA VAL A 79 -19.95 10.12 -0.33
C VAL A 79 -19.32 11.52 -0.29
N GLN A 80 -19.27 12.16 0.87
CA GLN A 80 -18.60 13.46 1.04
C GLN A 80 -17.12 13.39 0.69
N VAL A 81 -16.41 12.36 1.17
CA VAL A 81 -14.98 12.16 0.86
C VAL A 81 -14.72 12.04 -0.64
N PHE A 82 -15.54 11.27 -1.35
CA PHE A 82 -15.42 11.09 -2.80
C PHE A 82 -15.84 12.34 -3.59
N THR A 83 -16.78 13.12 -3.06
CA THR A 83 -17.24 14.39 -3.68
C THR A 83 -16.20 15.49 -3.51
N ASP A 84 -15.71 15.68 -2.29
CA ASP A 84 -14.78 16.75 -1.93
C ASP A 84 -13.32 16.40 -2.22
N CYS A 85 -13.06 15.13 -2.59
CA CYS A 85 -11.71 14.56 -2.72
C CYS A 85 -10.86 14.79 -1.46
N HIS A 86 -11.50 14.81 -0.30
CA HIS A 86 -10.90 15.18 0.98
C HIS A 86 -11.27 14.19 2.07
N VAL A 87 -10.26 13.60 2.70
CA VAL A 87 -10.41 12.74 3.87
C VAL A 87 -10.22 13.58 5.13
N PRO A 88 -11.18 13.58 6.07
CA PRO A 88 -11.03 14.26 7.36
C PRO A 88 -9.75 13.83 8.08
N ASN A 89 -8.96 14.80 8.57
CA ASN A 89 -7.64 14.52 9.16
C ASN A 89 -7.68 13.50 10.31
N LYS A 90 -8.74 13.50 11.13
CA LYS A 90 -8.92 12.51 12.21
C LYS A 90 -9.02 11.08 11.68
N LEU A 91 -9.58 10.92 10.49
CA LEU A 91 -9.68 9.66 9.75
C LEU A 91 -8.43 9.39 8.91
N ASN A 92 -7.36 10.19 9.01
CA ASN A 92 -6.08 9.89 8.39
C ASN A 92 -4.91 9.89 9.38
N SER A 93 -5.20 9.71 10.66
CA SER A 93 -4.19 9.48 11.69
C SER A 93 -3.91 8.00 11.89
N THR A 94 -2.64 7.69 12.15
CA THR A 94 -2.14 6.32 12.34
C THR A 94 -1.27 6.24 13.60
N LEU A 95 -1.55 5.24 14.42
CA LEU A 95 -0.75 4.90 15.58
C LEU A 95 0.35 3.92 15.18
N ILE A 96 1.60 4.29 15.47
CA ILE A 96 2.76 3.43 15.30
C ILE A 96 3.05 2.75 16.63
N THR A 97 2.85 1.43 16.68
CA THR A 97 3.30 0.60 17.79
C THR A 97 4.67 0.02 17.47
N LEU A 98 5.63 0.21 18.38
CA LEU A 98 6.95 -0.42 18.27
C LEU A 98 6.83 -1.90 18.62
N VAL A 99 6.92 -2.76 17.61
CA VAL A 99 7.01 -4.21 17.82
C VAL A 99 8.49 -4.61 17.75
N PRO A 100 9.11 -5.05 18.85
CA PRO A 100 10.53 -5.43 18.83
C PRO A 100 10.72 -6.69 17.99
N ILE A 101 11.59 -6.60 16.97
CA ILE A 101 12.07 -7.77 16.21
C ILE A 101 13.20 -8.40 17.02
N VAL A 102 12.87 -9.32 17.90
CA VAL A 102 13.86 -10.04 18.71
C VAL A 102 14.28 -11.32 17.98
N VAL A 103 15.59 -11.55 17.83
CA VAL A 103 16.18 -12.72 17.13
C VAL A 103 15.93 -14.04 17.88
N SER A 104 15.36 -14.00 19.09
CA SER A 104 14.86 -15.17 19.82
C SER A 104 13.88 -14.70 20.90
N PRO A 105 12.57 -14.70 20.66
CA PRO A 105 11.60 -14.28 21.67
C PRO A 105 11.53 -15.35 22.78
N GLN A 106 12.16 -15.11 23.93
CA GLN A 106 11.96 -15.92 25.14
C GLN A 106 10.62 -15.61 25.84
N SER A 107 9.57 -15.34 25.06
CA SER A 107 8.23 -15.18 25.60
C SER A 107 7.49 -16.52 25.49
N PRO A 108 7.12 -17.16 26.61
CA PRO A 108 6.40 -18.45 26.60
C PRO A 108 4.99 -18.38 26.00
N ILE A 109 4.51 -17.18 25.64
CA ILE A 109 3.15 -16.93 25.13
C ILE A 109 3.13 -16.86 23.59
N LEU A 110 4.24 -16.47 22.95
CA LEU A 110 4.32 -16.25 21.50
C LEU A 110 4.10 -17.52 20.65
N PRO A 111 4.56 -18.72 21.05
CA PRO A 111 4.34 -19.96 20.29
C PRO A 111 2.88 -20.41 20.24
N LYS A 112 2.01 -19.92 21.15
CA LYS A 112 0.57 -20.23 21.15
C LYS A 112 -0.26 -19.32 20.22
N LEU A 113 0.32 -18.20 19.76
CA LEU A 113 -0.37 -17.18 18.95
C LEU A 113 0.03 -17.20 17.46
N ILE A 114 1.05 -17.97 17.09
CA ILE A 114 1.57 -18.01 15.72
C ILE A 114 1.47 -19.45 15.20
N SER A 115 0.53 -19.67 14.28
CA SER A 115 0.40 -20.90 13.51
C SER A 115 1.71 -21.22 12.77
N HIS A 116 2.06 -22.51 12.69
CA HIS A 116 3.27 -23.06 12.06
C HIS A 116 3.33 -22.92 10.52
N SER A 117 2.52 -22.04 9.94
CA SER A 117 2.39 -21.84 8.50
C SER A 117 2.17 -20.37 8.15
N GLN A 118 3.11 -19.52 8.56
CA GLN A 118 3.14 -18.14 8.11
C GLN A 118 3.64 -18.08 6.65
N VAL A 119 2.70 -18.17 5.71
CA VAL A 119 2.94 -17.99 4.26
C VAL A 119 2.34 -16.65 3.87
N ARG A 120 3.18 -15.63 3.65
CA ARG A 120 2.73 -14.24 3.68
C ARG A 120 2.15 -13.73 2.34
N PHE A 121 0.84 -13.51 2.36
CA PHE A 121 0.00 -12.48 1.67
C PHE A 121 -0.18 -12.48 0.13
N VAL A 122 -0.79 -13.52 -0.47
CA VAL A 122 -1.87 -13.43 -1.51
C VAL A 122 -2.60 -14.81 -1.58
N PRO A 123 -3.94 -14.91 -1.62
CA PRO A 123 -4.63 -16.17 -1.92
C PRO A 123 -4.22 -16.67 -3.33
N GLY A 124 -3.63 -17.86 -3.41
CA GLY A 124 -3.25 -18.48 -4.70
C GLY A 124 -1.82 -18.25 -5.19
N ARG A 125 -0.94 -17.57 -4.44
CA ARG A 125 0.51 -17.53 -4.74
C ARG A 125 1.32 -18.03 -3.56
N HIS A 126 1.94 -19.21 -3.73
CA HIS A 126 2.86 -19.78 -2.75
C HIS A 126 4.29 -19.30 -3.01
N ILE A 127 5.01 -18.93 -1.94
CA ILE A 127 6.44 -18.56 -1.98
C ILE A 127 7.31 -19.64 -2.65
N THR A 128 6.84 -20.89 -2.62
CA THR A 128 7.43 -22.05 -3.28
C THR A 128 7.61 -21.86 -4.78
N GLY A 129 6.69 -21.17 -5.47
CA GLY A 129 6.80 -20.94 -6.92
C GLY A 129 7.96 -20.02 -7.28
N ASN A 130 8.16 -18.94 -6.52
CA ASN A 130 9.29 -18.03 -6.72
C ASN A 130 10.63 -18.70 -6.36
N ILE A 131 10.63 -19.57 -5.35
CA ILE A 131 11.81 -20.36 -4.98
C ILE A 131 12.16 -21.34 -6.11
N LEU A 132 11.17 -22.04 -6.67
CA LEU A 132 11.39 -23.00 -7.76
C LEU A 132 11.89 -22.29 -9.03
N LEU A 133 11.28 -21.18 -9.41
CA LEU A 133 11.73 -20.33 -10.54
C LEU A 133 13.17 -19.85 -10.34
N ALA A 134 13.51 -19.37 -9.14
CA ALA A 134 14.87 -18.95 -8.83
C ALA A 134 15.85 -20.14 -8.90
N GLN A 135 15.46 -21.31 -8.41
CA GLN A 135 16.26 -22.53 -8.49
C GLN A 135 16.47 -22.99 -9.92
N GLU A 136 15.44 -22.96 -10.77
CA GLU A 136 15.56 -23.28 -12.20
C GLU A 136 16.47 -22.30 -12.95
N LEU A 137 16.35 -21.00 -12.67
CA LEU A 137 17.24 -19.98 -13.22
C LEU A 137 18.70 -20.24 -12.81
N MET A 138 18.95 -20.47 -11.52
CA MET A 138 20.29 -20.80 -11.00
C MET A 138 20.83 -22.13 -11.53
N HIS A 139 19.96 -23.12 -11.74
CA HIS A 139 20.33 -24.39 -12.33
C HIS A 139 20.70 -24.25 -13.81
N LYS A 140 19.93 -23.48 -14.59
CA LYS A 140 20.30 -23.11 -15.96
C LYS A 140 21.63 -22.35 -16.00
N TYR A 141 21.86 -21.41 -15.10
CA TYR A 141 23.14 -20.70 -15.00
C TYR A 141 24.34 -21.62 -14.72
N LYS A 142 24.14 -22.71 -13.96
CA LYS A 142 25.20 -23.69 -13.69
C LYS A 142 25.49 -24.62 -14.86
N ILE A 143 24.49 -24.91 -15.70
CA ILE A 143 24.62 -25.87 -16.82
C ILE A 143 25.19 -25.20 -18.08
N VAL A 144 24.91 -23.91 -18.30
CA VAL A 144 25.36 -23.22 -19.51
C VAL A 144 26.87 -22.94 -19.44
N LYS A 145 27.66 -23.77 -20.14
CA LYS A 145 29.09 -23.53 -20.39
C LYS A 145 29.28 -22.86 -21.74
N GLY A 146 29.38 -21.52 -21.76
CA GLY A 146 29.65 -20.73 -22.96
C GLY A 146 30.29 -19.38 -22.63
N LYS A 147 30.83 -18.67 -23.63
CA LYS A 147 31.55 -17.38 -23.48
C LYS A 147 30.69 -16.21 -22.96
N LYS A 148 29.37 -16.38 -22.78
CA LYS A 148 28.48 -15.37 -22.19
C LYS A 148 28.32 -15.65 -20.70
N CYS A 149 28.92 -14.79 -19.88
CA CYS A 149 28.71 -14.78 -18.43
C CYS A 149 27.31 -14.27 -18.13
N PHE A 150 26.54 -15.01 -17.34
CA PHE A 150 25.25 -14.54 -16.85
C PHE A 150 25.41 -13.96 -15.44
N VAL A 151 24.86 -12.78 -15.23
CA VAL A 151 24.87 -12.10 -13.94
C VAL A 151 23.45 -12.01 -13.43
N ALA A 152 23.23 -12.50 -12.20
CA ALA A 152 22.00 -12.28 -11.48
C ALA A 152 22.16 -11.06 -10.58
N TRP A 153 21.41 -9.98 -10.87
CA TRP A 153 21.37 -8.80 -10.01
C TRP A 153 20.17 -8.87 -9.08
N LYS A 154 20.47 -8.91 -7.78
CA LYS A 154 19.47 -8.78 -6.73
C LYS A 154 19.38 -7.32 -6.31
N ILE A 155 18.24 -6.68 -6.60
CA ILE A 155 17.95 -5.32 -6.15
C ILE A 155 17.09 -5.43 -4.88
N ASP A 156 17.63 -5.00 -3.75
CA ASP A 156 16.91 -4.95 -2.48
C ASP A 156 16.54 -3.50 -2.14
N MET A 157 15.26 -3.24 -1.91
CA MET A 157 14.76 -1.91 -1.58
C MET A 157 14.60 -1.78 -0.06
N SER A 158 15.54 -1.10 0.58
CA SER A 158 15.44 -0.81 2.01
C SER A 158 14.24 0.09 2.31
N LYS A 159 13.34 -0.36 3.20
CA LYS A 159 12.15 0.39 3.65
C LYS A 159 11.32 0.96 2.48
N ALA A 160 11.01 0.09 1.53
CA ALA A 160 10.44 0.48 0.25
C ALA A 160 9.09 1.23 0.37
N TYR A 161 8.26 0.88 1.36
CA TYR A 161 7.03 1.60 1.67
C TYR A 161 7.30 3.01 2.22
N ASP A 162 8.29 3.18 3.10
CA ASP A 162 8.57 4.46 3.76
C ASP A 162 9.28 5.47 2.85
N ARG A 163 9.99 4.99 1.82
CA ARG A 163 10.82 5.85 0.96
C ARG A 163 10.14 6.31 -0.32
N LEU A 164 8.95 5.81 -0.63
CA LEU A 164 8.27 6.11 -1.88
C LEU A 164 7.92 7.61 -1.99
N SER A 165 8.42 8.29 -3.03
CA SER A 165 8.20 9.73 -3.21
C SER A 165 6.77 10.03 -3.65
N TRP A 166 6.08 10.91 -2.93
CA TRP A 166 4.72 11.34 -3.28
C TRP A 166 4.63 12.03 -4.63
N LYS A 167 5.66 12.79 -5.01
CA LYS A 167 5.75 13.40 -6.34
C LYS A 167 5.76 12.31 -7.41
N PHE A 168 6.61 11.31 -7.24
CA PHE A 168 6.70 10.17 -8.17
C PHE A 168 5.39 9.38 -8.25
N THR A 169 4.76 9.09 -7.10
CA THR A 169 3.44 8.43 -7.07
C THR A 169 2.39 9.23 -7.84
N LYS A 170 2.33 10.56 -7.64
CA LYS A 170 1.41 11.43 -8.38
C LYS A 170 1.65 11.35 -9.88
N TYR A 171 2.92 11.38 -10.31
CA TYR A 171 3.26 11.27 -11.73
C TYR A 171 2.82 9.93 -12.32
N VAL A 172 3.05 8.81 -11.63
CA VAL A 172 2.60 7.48 -12.08
C VAL A 172 1.07 7.41 -12.23
N LEU A 173 0.32 8.02 -11.31
CA LEU A 173 -1.15 8.06 -11.38
C LEU A 173 -1.67 8.92 -12.55
N VAL A 174 -0.98 10.01 -12.88
CA VAL A 174 -1.29 10.84 -14.05
C VAL A 174 -1.02 10.08 -15.35
N GLU A 175 0.11 9.37 -15.43
CA GLU A 175 0.48 8.57 -16.60
C GLU A 175 -0.49 7.42 -16.86
N LEU A 176 -1.04 6.82 -15.79
CA LEU A 176 -2.11 5.82 -15.89
C LEU A 176 -3.42 6.37 -16.48
N GLY A 177 -3.55 7.69 -16.61
CA GLY A 177 -4.77 8.33 -17.14
C GLY A 177 -5.93 8.32 -16.16
N LEU A 178 -5.68 8.23 -14.85
CA LEU A 178 -6.74 8.22 -13.85
C LEU A 178 -7.49 9.57 -13.80
N PRO A 179 -8.79 9.56 -13.45
CA PRO A 179 -9.55 10.79 -13.28
C PRO A 179 -8.91 11.71 -12.22
N LYS A 180 -8.90 13.02 -12.49
CA LYS A 180 -8.26 14.02 -11.61
C LYS A 180 -8.78 13.93 -10.16
N ALA A 181 -10.07 13.71 -9.98
CA ALA A 181 -10.71 13.52 -8.67
C ALA A 181 -10.11 12.31 -7.92
N THR A 182 -9.99 11.16 -8.58
CA THR A 182 -9.36 9.96 -8.03
C THR A 182 -7.90 10.20 -7.65
N ILE A 183 -7.13 10.89 -8.51
CA ILE A 183 -5.74 11.25 -8.19
C ILE A 183 -5.69 12.15 -6.97
N GLN A 184 -6.54 13.17 -6.88
CA GLN A 184 -6.60 14.08 -5.74
C GLN A 184 -6.93 13.35 -4.45
N LEU A 185 -7.93 12.47 -4.47
CA LEU A 185 -8.32 11.67 -3.32
C LEU A 185 -7.18 10.75 -2.86
N ILE A 186 -6.57 9.99 -3.78
CA ILE A 186 -5.42 9.12 -3.47
C ILE A 186 -4.25 9.92 -2.90
N MET A 187 -3.91 11.05 -3.53
CA MET A 187 -2.81 11.89 -3.07
C MET A 187 -3.11 12.50 -1.71
N HIS A 188 -4.34 12.93 -1.45
CA HIS A 188 -4.76 13.42 -0.14
C HIS A 188 -4.68 12.33 0.92
N CYS A 189 -5.12 11.10 0.64
CA CYS A 189 -4.96 9.94 1.53
C CYS A 189 -3.49 9.70 1.89
N VAL A 190 -2.58 9.83 0.92
CA VAL A 190 -1.15 9.58 1.14
C VAL A 190 -0.46 10.75 1.85
N SER A 191 -0.80 12.00 1.52
CA SER A 191 -0.07 13.18 2.00
C SER A 191 -0.59 13.78 3.30
N SER A 192 -1.87 13.60 3.63
CA SER A 192 -2.48 14.17 4.86
C SER A 192 -2.31 13.29 6.10
N MET A 193 -1.48 12.25 6.02
CA MET A 193 -1.28 11.34 7.13
C MET A 193 -0.55 12.00 8.30
N SER A 194 -1.03 11.70 9.51
CA SER A 194 -0.38 12.06 10.76
C SER A 194 -0.04 10.80 11.55
N TYR A 195 1.20 10.69 12.02
CA TYR A 195 1.67 9.58 12.84
C TYR A 195 1.84 10.00 14.28
N GLN A 196 1.48 9.11 15.20
CA GLN A 196 1.86 9.19 16.61
C GLN A 196 2.52 7.88 17.01
N ILE A 197 3.61 7.94 17.76
CA ILE A 197 4.28 6.74 18.25
C ILE A 197 3.73 6.45 19.64
N CYS A 198 3.36 5.21 19.89
CA CYS A 198 3.04 4.74 21.23
C CYS A 198 4.29 4.08 21.83
N VAL A 199 4.86 4.71 22.87
CA VAL A 199 6.01 4.19 23.63
C VAL A 199 5.53 3.85 25.03
N ASN A 200 5.59 2.56 25.42
CA ASN A 200 5.17 2.08 26.74
C ASN A 200 3.73 2.47 27.15
N GLY A 201 2.82 2.65 26.18
CA GLY A 201 1.44 3.05 26.44
C GLY A 201 1.19 4.56 26.38
N GLU A 202 2.24 5.38 26.27
CA GLU A 202 2.12 6.83 26.12
C GLU A 202 2.27 7.25 24.66
N LEU A 203 1.42 8.18 24.21
CA LEU A 203 1.45 8.73 22.85
C LEU A 203 2.40 9.91 22.76
N THR A 204 3.25 9.92 21.74
CA THR A 204 4.07 11.08 21.41
C THR A 204 3.24 12.17 20.70
N GLU A 205 3.85 13.34 20.58
CA GLU A 205 3.37 14.39 19.68
C GLU A 205 3.20 13.87 18.24
N PRO A 206 2.15 14.31 17.52
CA PRO A 206 1.93 13.93 16.14
C PRO A 206 3.00 14.53 15.23
N PHE A 207 3.46 13.73 14.26
CA PHE A 207 4.36 14.18 13.21
C PHE A 207 3.85 13.76 11.84
N GLN A 208 4.22 14.52 10.82
CA GLN A 208 3.82 14.28 9.43
C GLN A 208 5.01 13.73 8.63
N PRO A 209 4.80 12.64 7.85
CA PRO A 209 5.79 12.15 6.91
C PRO A 209 5.97 13.14 5.74
N ARG A 210 7.11 13.05 5.04
CA ARG A 210 7.34 13.78 3.77
C ARG A 210 7.27 12.86 2.55
N ASN A 211 7.36 11.55 2.79
CA ASN A 211 7.39 10.48 1.81
C ASN A 211 6.86 9.19 2.45
N GLY A 212 6.60 8.22 1.60
CA GLY A 212 6.17 6.90 1.96
C GLY A 212 4.65 6.69 1.91
N ILE A 213 4.27 5.42 1.95
CA ILE A 213 2.90 4.94 1.88
C ILE A 213 2.62 4.01 3.07
N ARG A 214 1.38 3.98 3.55
CA ARG A 214 1.02 3.35 4.82
C ARG A 214 1.07 1.82 4.76
N GLN A 215 1.84 1.20 5.63
CA GLN A 215 1.80 -0.25 5.78
C GLN A 215 0.48 -0.68 6.46
N GLY A 216 -0.24 -1.63 5.87
CA GLY A 216 -1.54 -2.10 6.37
C GLY A 216 -2.75 -1.36 5.81
N ASP A 217 -2.54 -0.34 4.97
CA ASP A 217 -3.59 0.26 4.12
C ASP A 217 -3.85 -0.66 2.90
N PRO A 218 -5.12 -1.00 2.59
CA PRO A 218 -5.48 -1.73 1.38
C PRO A 218 -4.95 -1.11 0.08
N LEU A 219 -4.78 0.21 0.00
CA LEU A 219 -4.34 0.89 -1.22
C LEU A 219 -2.82 0.81 -1.45
N SER A 220 -2.05 0.83 -0.36
CA SER A 220 -0.58 0.90 -0.41
C SER A 220 0.10 -0.20 -1.23
N PRO A 221 -0.30 -1.49 -1.16
CA PRO A 221 0.29 -2.54 -1.99
C PRO A 221 0.16 -2.26 -3.49
N TYR A 222 -0.99 -1.72 -3.93
CA TYR A 222 -1.22 -1.40 -5.35
C TYR A 222 -0.33 -0.24 -5.80
N LEU A 223 -0.28 0.84 -5.01
CA LEU A 223 0.60 1.98 -5.29
C LEU A 223 2.07 1.56 -5.35
N PHE A 224 2.48 0.67 -4.44
CA PHE A 224 3.84 0.12 -4.43
C PHE A 224 4.17 -0.64 -5.71
N VAL A 225 3.27 -1.51 -6.17
CA VAL A 225 3.46 -2.30 -7.40
C VAL A 225 3.50 -1.41 -8.63
N LEU A 226 2.61 -0.42 -8.74
CA LEU A 226 2.57 0.52 -9.86
C LEU A 226 3.86 1.35 -9.95
N CYS A 227 4.30 1.89 -8.82
CA CYS A 227 5.55 2.64 -8.74
C CYS A 227 6.76 1.75 -9.01
N GLY A 228 6.78 0.52 -8.46
CA GLY A 228 7.85 -0.45 -8.66
C GLY A 228 7.99 -0.89 -10.12
N LYS A 229 6.86 -1.12 -10.83
CA LYS A 229 6.86 -1.42 -12.25
C LYS A 229 7.46 -0.29 -13.08
N THR A 230 7.08 0.96 -12.77
CA THR A 230 7.63 2.15 -13.44
C THR A 230 9.12 2.28 -13.16
N PHE A 231 9.54 2.11 -11.91
CA PHE A 231 10.95 2.15 -11.52
C PHE A 231 11.79 1.11 -12.26
N LEU A 232 11.37 -0.15 -12.30
CA LEU A 232 12.10 -1.23 -12.98
C LEU A 232 12.21 -1.05 -14.50
N TYR A 233 11.42 -0.19 -15.11
CA TYR A 233 11.54 0.10 -16.54
C TYR A 233 12.68 1.09 -16.84
N TYR A 234 13.00 1.96 -15.89
CA TYR A 234 14.06 2.97 -16.04
C TYR A 234 15.47 2.46 -15.70
N PHE A 235 15.60 1.24 -15.19
CA PHE A 235 16.86 0.60 -14.79
C PHE A 235 17.05 -0.74 -15.49
#